data_AF-A0A8T5LHJ1-F1
#
_entry.id   AF-A0A8T5LHJ1-F1
#
_cell.length_a   1.000
_cell.length_b   1.000
_cell.length_c   1.000
_cell.angle_alpha   90.00
_cell.angle_beta   90.00
_cell.angle_gamma   90.00
#
_symmetry.space_group_name_H-M   'P 1'
#
loop_
_entity.id
_entity.type
_entity.pdbx_description
1 polymer ?
#
loop_
_entity_poly.entity_id
_entity_poly.type
_entity_poly.pdbx_seq_one_letter_code
_entity_poly.pdbx_strand_id
1 'polypeptide(L)'
;MIKKEDNQTKRYPNLNTVLMVEDFLKDHRELPMKISDIKKQLPKQIMHQTLQIILEYLWKSGKIIYGPRGVQWIYSEPHHLRKMFEDTLEV
;
A
#
# COMPACT_ATOMS: atom_id res chain seq x y z
N MET A 1 -28.38 -27.45 9.94
CA MET A 1 -26.93 -27.23 9.79
C MET A 1 -26.65 -25.75 10.00
N ILE A 2 -26.19 -25.37 11.19
CA ILE A 2 -25.81 -23.98 11.46
C ILE A 2 -24.46 -23.77 10.77
N LYS A 3 -24.42 -22.91 9.74
CA LYS A 3 -23.15 -22.43 9.18
C LYS A 3 -22.42 -21.73 10.31
N LYS A 4 -21.35 -22.35 10.83
CA LYS A 4 -20.33 -21.63 11.59
C LYS A 4 -19.74 -20.62 10.61
N GLU A 5 -20.10 -19.35 10.74
CA GLU A 5 -19.26 -18.29 10.20
C GLU A 5 -17.91 -18.46 10.88
N ASP A 6 -16.92 -18.85 10.09
CA ASP A 6 -15.55 -18.96 10.50
C ASP A 6 -15.12 -17.54 10.87
N ASN A 7 -15.21 -17.21 12.16
CA ASN A 7 -14.84 -15.92 12.71
C ASN A 7 -13.31 -15.84 12.71
N GLN A 8 -12.72 -15.88 11.51
CA GLN A 8 -11.30 -15.64 11.31
C GLN A 8 -11.06 -14.23 11.82
N THR A 9 -10.37 -14.15 12.95
CA THR A 9 -9.99 -12.90 13.58
C THR A 9 -9.13 -12.14 12.57
N LYS A 10 -9.76 -11.22 11.82
CA LYS A 10 -9.14 -10.49 10.74
C LYS A 10 -8.06 -9.60 11.36
N ARG A 11 -6.81 -10.06 11.32
CA ARG A 11 -5.67 -9.32 11.88
C ARG A 11 -5.30 -8.20 10.92
N TYR A 12 -5.52 -6.97 11.37
CA TYR A 12 -5.11 -5.79 10.63
C TYR A 12 -3.62 -5.52 10.81
N PRO A 13 -2.93 -5.02 9.77
CA PRO A 13 -1.56 -4.54 9.90
C PRO A 13 -1.50 -3.37 10.89
N ASN A 14 -0.39 -3.25 11.60
CA ASN A 14 -0.07 -2.00 12.28
C ASN A 14 0.38 -0.94 11.27
N LEU A 15 0.35 0.33 11.68
CA LEU A 15 0.71 1.46 10.82
C LEU A 15 2.14 1.31 10.26
N ASN A 16 3.10 0.87 11.06
CA ASN A 16 4.48 0.65 10.61
C ASN A 16 4.58 -0.32 9.43
N THR A 17 3.73 -1.35 9.40
CA THR A 17 3.70 -2.31 8.29
C THR A 17 3.09 -1.69 7.04
N VAL A 18 2.04 -0.88 7.19
CA VAL A 18 1.43 -0.13 6.08
C VAL A 18 2.45 0.82 5.47
N LEU A 19 3.13 1.62 6.29
CA LEU A 19 4.15 2.58 5.86
C LEU A 19 5.31 1.89 5.13
N MET A 20 5.83 0.77 5.67
CA MET A 20 6.88 -0.01 5.00
C MET A 20 6.47 -0.46 3.59
N VAL A 21 5.21 -0.89 3.39
CA VAL A 21 4.73 -1.30 2.06
C VAL A 21 4.51 -0.08 1.16
N GLU A 22 4.02 1.02 1.73
CA GLU A 22 3.83 2.29 1.02
C GLU A 22 5.15 2.84 0.48
N ASP A 23 6.18 2.95 1.33
CA ASP A 23 7.51 3.41 0.95
C ASP A 23 8.13 2.50 -0.11
N PHE A 24 8.04 1.18 0.09
CA PHE A 24 8.55 0.21 -0.88
C PHE A 24 7.90 0.38 -2.27
N LEU A 25 6.58 0.55 -2.35
CA LEU A 25 5.88 0.74 -3.63
C LEU A 25 6.19 2.10 -4.26
N LYS A 26 6.36 3.14 -3.44
CA LYS A 26 6.73 4.48 -3.88
C LYS A 26 8.13 4.50 -4.50
N ASP A 27 9.08 3.81 -3.89
CA ASP A 27 10.46 3.67 -4.41
C ASP A 27 10.53 2.86 -5.71
N HIS A 28 9.58 1.94 -5.92
CA HIS A 28 9.49 1.09 -7.11
C HIS A 28 8.40 1.53 -8.10
N ARG A 29 8.02 2.81 -8.11
CA ARG A 29 6.92 3.35 -8.93
C ARG A 29 7.12 3.25 -10.46
N GLU A 30 8.36 3.05 -10.90
CA GLU A 30 8.75 3.07 -12.32
C GLU A 30 8.07 1.96 -13.14
N LEU A 31 7.84 0.78 -12.55
CA LEU A 31 7.25 -0.36 -13.23
C LEU A 31 6.18 -1.07 -12.37
N PRO A 32 5.08 -1.56 -12.98
CA PRO A 32 4.15 -2.43 -12.28
C PRO A 32 4.82 -3.72 -11.78
N MET A 33 4.48 -4.15 -10.57
CA MET A 33 5.03 -5.35 -9.95
C MET A 33 3.95 -6.36 -9.57
N LYS A 34 4.23 -7.65 -9.77
CA LYS A 34 3.32 -8.71 -9.30
C LYS A 34 3.30 -8.75 -7.78
N ILE A 35 2.16 -9.10 -7.20
CA ILE A 35 2.00 -9.26 -5.74
C ILE A 35 3.01 -10.26 -5.16
N SER A 36 3.34 -11.31 -5.91
CA SER A 36 4.38 -12.29 -5.55
C SER A 36 5.76 -11.66 -5.42
N ASP A 37 6.09 -10.72 -6.29
CA ASP A 37 7.41 -10.08 -6.37
C ASP A 37 7.52 -9.02 -5.29
N ILE A 38 6.45 -8.23 -5.07
CA ILE A 38 6.31 -7.34 -3.92
C ILE A 38 6.58 -8.11 -2.63
N LYS A 39 5.88 -9.23 -2.40
CA LYS A 39 6.02 -10.02 -1.17
C LYS A 39 7.46 -10.52 -0.94
N LYS A 40 8.19 -10.86 -2.00
CA LYS A 40 9.57 -11.37 -1.93
C LYS A 40 10.60 -10.26 -1.66
N GLN A 41 10.36 -9.07 -2.19
CA GLN A 41 11.32 -7.95 -2.15
C GLN A 41 11.07 -7.00 -0.97
N LEU A 42 9.95 -7.13 -0.26
CA LEU A 42 9.67 -6.34 0.93
C LEU A 42 10.81 -6.49 1.97
N PRO A 43 11.18 -5.41 2.68
CA PRO A 43 12.23 -5.44 3.71
C PRO A 43 11.96 -6.44 4.83
N LYS A 44 10.67 -6.72 5.11
CA LYS A 44 10.23 -7.73 6.09
C LYS A 44 9.15 -8.59 5.46
N GLN A 45 9.23 -9.90 5.73
CA GLN A 45 8.20 -10.82 5.27
C GLN A 45 6.89 -10.60 6.02
N ILE A 46 5.80 -10.51 5.26
CA ILE A 46 4.45 -10.36 5.78
C ILE A 46 3.53 -11.46 5.25
N MET A 47 2.47 -11.75 6.00
CA MET A 47 1.45 -12.70 5.56
C MET A 47 0.76 -12.20 4.30
N HIS A 48 0.37 -13.12 3.40
CA HIS A 48 -0.28 -12.76 2.14
C HIS A 48 -1.57 -11.97 2.38
N GLN A 49 -2.38 -12.39 3.35
CA GLN A 49 -3.62 -11.70 3.73
C GLN A 49 -3.35 -10.26 4.19
N THR A 50 -2.31 -10.04 4.99
CA THR A 50 -1.91 -8.70 5.44
C THR A 50 -1.49 -7.83 4.26
N LEU A 51 -0.70 -8.35 3.32
CA LEU A 51 -0.35 -7.62 2.11
C LEU A 51 -1.59 -7.26 1.28
N GLN A 52 -2.54 -8.19 1.12
CA GLN A 52 -3.78 -7.92 0.40
C GLN A 52 -4.61 -6.81 1.06
N ILE A 53 -4.73 -6.80 2.38
CA ILE A 53 -5.43 -5.72 3.11
C ILE A 53 -4.74 -4.37 2.87
N ILE A 54 -3.42 -4.32 2.91
CA ILE A 54 -2.66 -3.09 2.66
C ILE A 54 -2.86 -2.60 1.23
N LEU A 55 -2.73 -3.50 0.24
CA LEU A 55 -2.92 -3.13 -1.16
C LEU A 55 -4.36 -2.68 -1.43
N GLU A 56 -5.36 -3.33 -0.83
CA GLU A 56 -6.75 -2.87 -0.91
C GLU A 56 -6.93 -1.47 -0.32
N TYR A 57 -6.34 -1.19 0.84
CA TYR A 57 -6.34 0.13 1.46
C TYR A 57 -5.68 1.18 0.55
N LEU A 58 -4.49 0.90 0.03
CA LEU A 58 -3.76 1.80 -0.85
C LEU A 58 -4.53 2.08 -2.15
N TRP A 59 -5.18 1.05 -2.71
CA TRP A 59 -6.02 1.20 -3.91
C TRP A 59 -7.24 2.09 -3.62
N LYS A 60 -7.94 1.85 -2.51
CA LYS A 60 -9.07 2.68 -2.07
C LYS A 60 -8.67 4.14 -1.81
N SER A 61 -7.44 4.36 -1.34
CA SER A 61 -6.88 5.71 -1.13
C SER A 61 -6.37 6.37 -2.42
N GLY A 62 -6.46 5.70 -3.57
CA GLY A 62 -6.00 6.23 -4.86
C GLY A 62 -4.47 6.25 -5.02
N LYS A 63 -3.72 5.55 -4.16
CA LYS A 63 -2.25 5.54 -4.21
C LYS A 63 -1.66 4.60 -5.24
N ILE A 64 -2.38 3.51 -5.50
CA ILE A 64 -1.97 2.46 -6.44
C ILE A 64 -3.10 2.11 -7.41
N ILE A 65 -2.74 1.45 -8.51
CA ILE A 65 -3.67 0.79 -9.43
C ILE A 65 -3.32 -0.68 -9.61
N TYR A 66 -4.35 -1.48 -9.92
CA TYR A 66 -4.16 -2.84 -10.42
C TYR A 66 -4.21 -2.83 -11.94
N GLY A 67 -3.23 -3.46 -12.57
CA GLY A 67 -3.16 -3.67 -14.01
C GLY A 67 -2.78 -5.10 -14.38
N PRO A 68 -2.76 -5.44 -15.67
CA PRO A 68 -2.44 -6.79 -16.14
C PRO A 68 -1.01 -7.23 -15.80
N ARG A 69 -0.10 -6.27 -15.61
CA ARG A 69 1.31 -6.53 -15.21
C ARG A 69 1.51 -6.57 -13.69
N GLY A 70 0.49 -6.24 -12.90
CA GLY A 70 0.57 -6.19 -11.44
C GLY A 70 0.10 -4.86 -10.85
N VAL A 71 0.62 -4.54 -9.68
CA VAL A 71 0.33 -3.32 -8.92
C VAL A 71 1.32 -2.23 -9.31
N GLN A 72 0.84 -1.01 -9.52
CA GLN A 72 1.69 0.16 -9.78
C GLN A 72 1.32 1.32 -8.85
N TRP A 73 2.34 1.98 -8.31
CA TRP A 73 2.19 3.24 -7.59
C TRP A 73 1.92 4.39 -8.57
N ILE A 74 0.88 5.18 -8.31
CA ILE A 74 0.46 6.29 -9.20
C ILE A 74 0.38 7.64 -8.51
N TYR A 75 0.46 7.67 -7.18
CA TYR A 75 0.32 8.91 -6.44
C TYR A 75 1.55 9.79 -6.61
N SER A 76 1.30 10.99 -7.11
CA SER A 76 2.24 12.10 -7.15
C SER A 76 1.60 13.25 -6.39
N GLU A 77 2.34 13.81 -5.43
CA GLU A 77 1.85 14.96 -4.69
C GLU A 77 1.63 16.15 -5.64
N PRO A 78 0.44 16.76 -5.64
CA PRO A 78 0.18 17.94 -6.44
C PRO A 78 1.14 19.09 -6.10
N HIS A 79 1.68 19.73 -7.13
CA HIS A 79 2.67 20.80 -6.97
C HIS A 79 2.18 21.96 -6.08
N HIS A 80 0.88 22.27 -6.09
CA HIS A 80 0.29 23.31 -5.26
C HIS A 80 0.26 22.92 -3.77
N LEU A 81 0.01 21.65 -3.43
CA LEU A 81 0.05 21.20 -2.04
C LEU A 81 1.46 21.28 -1.50
N ARG A 82 2.45 20.88 -2.30
CA ARG A 82 3.86 21.02 -1.93
C ARG A 82 4.24 22.47 -1.63
N LYS A 83 3.84 23.41 -2.49
CA LYS A 83 4.05 24.85 -2.24
C LYS A 83 3.37 25.34 -0.96
N MET A 84 2.13 24.94 -0.72
CA MET A 84 1.41 25.31 0.50
C MET A 84 2.13 24.81 1.77
N PHE A 85 2.72 23.61 1.75
CA PHE A 85 3.52 23.10 2.87
C PHE A 85 4.83 23.89 3.05
N GLU A 86 5.52 24.24 1.96
CA GLU A 86 6.73 25.06 2.00
C GLU A 86 6.42 26.46 2.57
N ASP A 87 5.36 27.12 2.10
CA ASP A 87 4.95 28.46 2.54
C ASP A 87 4.43 28.48 4.00
N THR A 88 3.86 27.37 4.50
CA THR A 88 3.36 27.29 5.90
C THR A 88 4.47 27.05 6.91
N LEU A 89 5.64 26.55 6.48
CA LEU A 89 6.79 26.25 7.33
C LEU A 89 7.81 27.40 7.40
N GLU A 90 7.56 28.52 6.70
CA GLU A 90 8.26 29.78 6.94
C GLU A 90 7.68 30.47 8.19
N VAL A 91 8.05 29.98 9.38
CA VAL A 91 7.85 30.67 10.68
C VAL A 91 9.16 30.72 11.45
#